data_AF-A0A7J9PUF4-F1
#
_entry.id   AF-A0A7J9PUF4-F1
#
_cell.length_a   1.000
_cell.length_b   1.000
_cell.length_c   1.000
_cell.angle_alpha   90.00
_cell.angle_beta   90.00
_cell.angle_gamma   90.00
#
_symmetry.space_group_name_H-M   'P 1'
#
loop_
_entity.id
_entity.type
_entity.pdbx_description
1 polymer ?
#
loop_
_entity_poly.entity_id
_entity_poly.type
_entity_poly.pdbx_seq_one_letter_code
_entity_poly.pdbx_strand_id
1 'polypeptide(L)'
;MVEGEGIYKDVKRSLVFKEYDVINFLGSETYKLKVLKPNSEFLGYEDVKLNKFVLKDEKGYYSIVTKTKNLEIGKKVKIRYIYGDFEILEVGM
;
A
#
# COMPACT_ATOMS: atom_id res chain seq x y z
N MET A 1 18.99 7.00 -10.92
CA MET A 1 18.03 6.05 -11.53
C MET A 1 17.72 5.00 -10.47
N VAL A 2 16.54 4.98 -9.86
CA VAL A 2 15.30 4.59 -10.54
C VAL A 2 14.19 5.61 -10.28
N GLU A 3 14.00 6.49 -11.25
CA GLU A 3 12.70 7.13 -11.51
C GLU A 3 11.91 6.14 -12.37
N GLY A 4 10.68 5.82 -11.99
CA GLY A 4 9.87 4.88 -12.76
C GLY A 4 8.62 4.43 -12.04
N GLU A 5 7.55 5.20 -12.16
CA GLU A 5 6.21 4.64 -12.13
C GLU A 5 6.10 3.65 -13.31
N GLY A 6 6.14 2.35 -13.02
CA GLY A 6 6.03 1.28 -14.03
C GLY A 6 7.05 0.15 -13.94
N ILE A 7 8.06 0.23 -13.05
CA ILE A 7 9.12 -0.79 -12.94
C ILE A 7 8.89 -1.75 -11.74
N TYR A 8 8.14 -1.31 -10.73
CA TYR A 8 7.94 -2.06 -9.50
C TYR A 8 6.78 -3.06 -9.62
N LYS A 9 6.94 -4.24 -9.01
CA LYS A 9 5.85 -5.22 -8.92
C LYS A 9 4.86 -4.77 -7.85
N ASP A 10 3.56 -4.94 -8.06
CA ASP A 10 2.62 -4.66 -6.96
C ASP A 10 2.78 -5.65 -5.80
N VAL A 11 2.61 -5.15 -4.57
CA VAL A 11 2.53 -6.01 -3.39
C VAL A 11 1.40 -7.02 -3.58
N LYS A 12 1.73 -8.31 -3.45
CA LYS A 12 0.75 -9.38 -3.64
C LYS A 12 -0.34 -9.32 -2.58
N ARG A 13 -1.59 -9.51 -3.01
CA ARG A 13 -2.74 -9.72 -2.13
C ARG A 13 -2.62 -11.09 -1.47
N SER A 14 -2.16 -11.10 -0.22
CA SER A 14 -1.90 -12.31 0.56
C SER A 14 -2.47 -12.14 1.96
N LEU A 15 -3.10 -13.20 2.50
CA LEU A 15 -3.60 -13.22 3.88
C LEU A 15 -2.46 -13.41 4.90
N VAL A 16 -1.30 -13.89 4.45
CA VAL A 16 -0.10 -14.04 5.29
C VAL A 16 0.68 -12.73 5.32
N PHE A 17 1.05 -12.30 6.54
CA PHE A 17 1.93 -11.14 6.72
C PHE A 17 3.27 -11.38 6.06
N LYS A 18 3.70 -10.39 5.27
CA LYS A 18 5.04 -10.31 4.71
C LYS A 18 5.73 -9.05 5.16
N GLU A 19 7.00 -9.20 5.50
CA GLU A 19 7.85 -8.09 5.91
C GLU A 19 8.47 -7.43 4.68
N TYR A 20 8.49 -6.09 4.69
CA TYR A 20 9.12 -5.28 3.68
C TYR A 20 9.86 -4.11 4.33
N ASP A 21 10.96 -3.69 3.71
CA ASP A 21 11.61 -2.42 4.01
C ASP A 21 10.97 -1.31 3.18
N VAL A 22 10.61 -0.19 3.82
CA VAL A 22 10.11 1.01 3.14
C VAL A 22 11.30 1.79 2.60
N ILE A 23 11.40 1.92 1.28
CA ILE A 23 12.62 2.44 0.63
C ILE A 23 12.40 3.84 0.08
N ASN A 24 11.19 4.15 -0.40
CA ASN A 24 10.90 5.44 -0.98
C ASN A 24 9.40 5.78 -0.92
N PHE A 25 9.09 7.06 -1.08
CA PHE A 25 7.75 7.59 -1.24
C PHE A 25 7.63 8.26 -2.62
N LEU A 26 6.71 7.77 -3.45
CA LEU A 26 6.54 8.25 -4.83
C LEU A 26 5.53 9.40 -4.93
N GLY A 27 4.75 9.66 -3.88
CA GLY A 27 3.75 10.73 -3.86
C GLY A 27 2.36 10.25 -3.46
N SER A 28 1.42 11.18 -3.51
CA SER A 28 0.00 10.92 -3.25
C SER A 28 -0.83 11.28 -4.46
N GLU A 29 -1.82 10.46 -4.75
CA GLU A 29 -2.80 10.72 -5.81
C GLU A 29 -4.22 10.60 -5.23
N THR A 30 -5.14 11.39 -5.76
CA THR A 30 -6.55 11.32 -5.37
C THR A 30 -7.27 10.37 -6.31
N TYR A 31 -7.89 9.33 -5.74
CA TYR A 31 -8.66 8.35 -6.47
C TYR A 31 -10.13 8.47 -6.09
N LYS A 32 -11.01 8.45 -7.10
CA LYS A 32 -12.45 8.37 -6.88
C LYS A 32 -12.86 6.91 -6.68
N LEU A 33 -13.06 6.50 -5.43
CA LEU A 33 -13.34 5.11 -5.07
C LEU A 33 -14.84 4.87 -4.87
N LYS A 34 -15.31 3.69 -5.29
CA LYS A 34 -16.68 3.22 -5.03
C LYS A 34 -16.79 2.78 -3.57
N VAL A 35 -17.64 3.42 -2.78
CA VAL A 35 -17.89 3.05 -1.39
C VAL A 35 -19.05 2.07 -1.31
N LEU A 36 -18.82 0.94 -0.64
CA LEU A 36 -19.80 -0.12 -0.42
C LEU A 36 -19.99 -0.35 1.09
N LYS A 37 -21.21 -0.64 1.53
CA LYS A 37 -21.47 -1.23 2.85
C LYS A 37 -20.88 -2.64 2.95
N PRO A 38 -20.74 -3.21 4.16
CA PRO A 38 -20.36 -4.62 4.32
C PRO A 38 -21.29 -5.61 3.62
N ASN A 39 -22.58 -5.27 3.45
CA ASN A 39 -23.55 -6.05 2.66
C ASN A 39 -23.45 -5.81 1.14
N SER A 40 -22.39 -5.17 0.67
CA SER A 40 -22.15 -4.80 -0.74
C SER A 40 -23.11 -3.77 -1.35
N GLU A 41 -23.94 -3.10 -0.56
CA GLU A 41 -24.79 -2.00 -1.03
C GLU A 41 -23.95 -0.76 -1.40
N PHE A 42 -24.23 -0.18 -2.57
CA PHE A 42 -23.51 1.00 -3.06
C PHE A 42 -23.98 2.27 -2.35
N LEU A 43 -23.03 3.02 -1.76
CA LEU A 43 -23.31 4.25 -1.03
C LEU A 43 -22.97 5.52 -1.81
N GLY A 44 -22.08 5.43 -2.79
CA GLY A 44 -21.61 6.58 -3.53
C GLY A 44 -20.13 6.47 -3.88
N TYR A 45 -19.60 7.57 -4.43
CA TYR A 45 -18.18 7.71 -4.69
C TYR A 45 -17.56 8.65 -3.67
N GLU A 46 -16.36 8.32 -3.21
CA GLU A 46 -15.57 9.18 -2.32
C GLU A 46 -14.21 9.46 -2.97
N ASP A 47 -13.80 10.72 -2.93
CA ASP A 47 -12.45 11.12 -3.33
C ASP A 47 -11.48 10.79 -2.18
N VAL A 48 -10.70 9.74 -2.37
CA VAL A 48 -9.77 9.22 -1.38
C VAL A 48 -8.35 9.52 -1.82
N LYS A 49 -7.60 10.20 -0.96
CA LYS A 49 -6.16 10.41 -1.16
C LYS A 49 -5.40 9.13 -0.79
N LEU A 50 -4.77 8.51 -1.78
CA LEU A 50 -3.91 7.34 -1.60
C LEU A 50 -2.44 7.74 -1.74
N ASN A 51 -1.59 7.07 -0.99
CA ASN A 51 -0.15 7.28 -0.93
C ASN A 51 0.56 6.08 -1.58
N LYS A 52 1.53 6.36 -2.45
CA LYS A 52 2.29 5.34 -3.16
C LYS A 52 3.70 5.23 -2.58
N PHE A 53 4.05 4.06 -2.08
CA PHE A 53 5.36 3.77 -1.50
C PHE A 53 6.09 2.69 -2.28
N VAL A 54 7.42 2.75 -2.27
CA VAL A 54 8.30 1.69 -2.75
C VAL A 54 8.77 0.87 -1.57
N LEU A 55 8.55 -0.43 -1.68
CA LEU A 55 8.93 -1.42 -0.71
C LEU A 55 10.01 -2.32 -1.29
N LYS A 56 10.78 -2.98 -0.43
CA LYS A 56 11.76 -4.01 -0.82
C LYS A 56 11.64 -5.23 0.07
N ASP A 57 11.76 -6.41 -0.52
CA ASP A 57 12.05 -7.65 0.18
C ASP A 57 13.28 -8.33 -0.46
N GLU A 58 13.60 -9.55 -0.02
CA GLU A 58 14.72 -10.35 -0.57
C GLU A 58 14.58 -10.68 -2.07
N LYS A 59 13.37 -10.62 -2.61
CA LYS A 59 13.01 -10.98 -4.00
C LYS A 59 12.94 -9.78 -4.93
N GLY A 60 12.99 -8.55 -4.41
CA GLY A 60 13.09 -7.34 -5.22
C GLY A 60 12.30 -6.16 -4.67
N TYR A 61 11.92 -5.26 -5.57
CA TYR A 61 11.23 -4.01 -5.25
C TYR A 61 9.76 -4.06 -5.66
N TYR A 62 8.91 -3.47 -4.81
CA TYR A 62 7.47 -3.47 -4.97
C TYR A 62 6.87 -2.09 -4.79
N SER A 63 5.71 -1.86 -5.38
CA SER A 63 4.87 -0.71 -5.12
C SER A 63 3.67 -1.11 -4.26
N ILE A 64 3.32 -0.26 -3.31
CA ILE A 64 2.04 -0.31 -2.60
C ILE A 64 1.35 1.03 -2.69
N VAL A 65 0.03 1.00 -2.93
CA VAL A 65 -0.86 2.14 -2.84
C VAL A 65 -1.76 1.92 -1.64
N THR A 66 -1.73 2.83 -0.67
CA THR A 66 -2.45 2.69 0.60
C THR A 66 -2.98 4.03 1.10
N LYS A 67 -4.03 4.01 1.92
CA LYS A 67 -4.54 5.19 2.63
C LYS A 67 -3.57 5.65 3.73
N THR A 68 -2.72 4.75 4.24
CA THR A 68 -1.76 5.04 5.31
C THR A 68 -0.75 6.10 4.88
N LYS A 69 -0.57 7.13 5.71
CA LYS A 69 0.35 8.26 5.43
C LYS A 69 1.68 8.17 6.20
N ASN A 70 1.74 7.35 7.24
CA ASN A 70 2.82 7.40 8.23
C ASN A 70 3.87 6.30 8.05
N LEU A 71 4.07 5.78 6.84
CA LEU A 71 5.16 4.83 6.61
C LEU A 71 6.49 5.60 6.57
N GLU A 72 7.30 5.46 7.62
CA GLU A 72 8.63 6.02 7.67
C GLU A 72 9.59 5.29 6.71
N ILE A 73 10.29 6.07 5.88
CA ILE A 73 11.34 5.54 5.00
C ILE A 73 12.49 5.00 5.87
N GLY A 74 12.98 3.81 5.52
CA GLY A 74 14.02 3.10 6.26
C GLY A 74 13.49 2.18 7.37
N LYS A 75 12.17 2.15 7.62
CA LYS A 75 11.55 1.22 8.56
C LYS A 75 11.09 -0.06 7.89
N LYS A 76 10.94 -1.10 8.71
CA LYS A 76 10.32 -2.37 8.31
C LYS A 76 8.85 -2.38 8.67
N VAL A 77 8.05 -2.93 7.78
CA VAL A 77 6.60 -3.06 7.94
C VAL A 77 6.12 -4.45 7.56
N LYS A 78 5.11 -4.94 8.26
CA LYS A 78 4.38 -6.17 7.94
C LYS A 78 3.11 -5.81 7.19
N ILE A 79 2.93 -6.38 6.01
CA ILE A 79 1.78 -6.11 5.16
C ILE A 79 1.04 -7.40 4.85
N ARG A 80 -0.28 -7.37 4.99
CA ARG A 80 -1.19 -8.39 4.44
C ARG A 80 -2.39 -7.71 3.79
N TYR A 81 -3.10 -8.43 2.93
CA TYR A 81 -4.33 -7.95 2.31
C TYR A 81 -5.53 -8.50 3.06
N ILE A 82 -6.42 -7.62 3.51
CA ILE A 82 -7.62 -7.98 4.26
C ILE A 82 -8.79 -7.09 3.83
N TYR A 83 -9.97 -7.67 3.64
CA TYR A 83 -11.23 -6.95 3.36
C TYR A 83 -11.16 -5.87 2.26
N GLY A 84 -10.40 -6.10 1.20
CA GLY A 84 -10.33 -5.16 0.07
C GLY A 84 -9.16 -4.18 0.13
N ASP A 85 -8.43 -4.11 1.24
CA ASP A 85 -7.32 -3.17 1.45
C ASP A 85 -6.09 -3.87 2.06
N PHE A 86 -4.98 -3.15 2.19
CA PHE A 86 -3.78 -3.64 2.86
C PHE A 86 -3.78 -3.23 4.33
N GLU A 87 -3.70 -4.21 5.22
CA GLU A 87 -3.36 -4.00 6.62
C GLU A 87 -1.83 -3.92 6.73
N ILE A 88 -1.35 -2.79 7.26
CA ILE A 88 0.07 -2.49 7.41
C ILE A 88 0.36 -2.29 8.90
N LEU A 89 1.26 -3.09 9.44
CA LEU A 89 1.74 -2.99 10.82
C LEU A 89 3.20 -2.55 10.80
N GLU A 90 3.52 -1.47 11.51
CA GLU A 90 4.92 -1.09 11.71
C GLU A 90 5.61 -2.13 12.58
N VAL A 91 6.78 -2.60 12.13
CA VAL A 91 7.64 -3.43 12.96
C VAL A 91 8.49 -2.45 13.78
N GLY A 92 8.10 -2.24 15.03
CA GLY A 92 8.89 -1.45 15.98
C GLY A 92 10.35 -1.94 16.05
N MET A 93 11.26 -0.99 16.25
CA MET A 93 12.70 -1.26 16.44
C MET A 93 12.96 -2.13 17.67
#